data_AF-A0A528H466-F1
#
_entry.id   AF-A0A528H466-F1
#
_cell.length_a   1.000
_cell.length_b   1.000
_cell.length_c   1.000
_cell.angle_alpha   90.00
_cell.angle_beta   90.00
_cell.angle_gamma   90.00
#
_symmetry.space_group_name_H-M   'P 1'
#
loop_
_entity.id
_entity.type
_entity.pdbx_description
1 polymer ?
#
loop_
_entity_poly.entity_id
_entity_poly.type
_entity_poly.pdbx_seq_one_letter_code
_entity_poly.pdbx_strand_id
1 'polypeptide(L)' 'ALKRMENVVLLPHLGSATDETRVAMGMRAVENLVAFFEGRPLPDRVV' A
#
# COMPACT_ATOMS: atom_id res chain seq x y z
N ALA A 1 -14.13 -21.53 11.75
CA ALA A 1 -13.89 -22.76 10.97
C ALA A 1 -12.46 -22.83 10.46
N LEU A 2 -12.01 -21.85 9.66
CA LEU A 2 -10.69 -21.86 8.99
C LEU A 2 -9.49 -22.07 9.93
N LYS A 3 -9.48 -21.46 11.12
CA LYS A 3 -8.39 -21.61 12.12
C LYS A 3 -8.10 -23.05 12.56
N ARG A 4 -8.97 -24.02 12.26
CA ARG A 4 -8.83 -25.44 12.64
C ARG A 4 -8.52 -26.37 11.45
N MET A 5 -8.39 -25.84 10.24
CA MET A 5 -8.13 -26.63 9.03
C MET A 5 -6.60 -26.72 8.80
N GLU A 6 -6.09 -27.92 8.52
CA GLU A 6 -4.64 -28.14 8.28
C GLU A 6 -4.19 -27.69 6.89
N ASN A 7 -5.11 -27.62 5.93
CA ASN A 7 -4.84 -27.32 4.53
C ASN A 7 -4.98 -25.83 4.18
N VAL A 8 -4.91 -24.93 5.17
CA VAL A 8 -5.01 -23.48 4.96
C VAL A 8 -3.91 -22.72 5.69
N VAL A 9 -3.51 -21.58 5.12
CA VAL A 9 -2.60 -20.61 5.75
C VAL A 9 -3.34 -19.29 5.88
N LEU A 10 -3.34 -18.72 7.08
CA LEU A 10 -3.98 -17.44 7.38
C LEU A 10 -2.90 -16.40 7.65
N LEU A 11 -2.83 -15.37 6.81
CA LEU A 11 -1.92 -14.25 6.97
C LEU A 11 -2.73 -12.98 7.32
N PRO A 12 -2.27 -12.15 8.28
CA PRO A 12 -2.94 -10.91 8.65
C PRO A 12 -2.65 -9.79 7.63
N HIS A 13 -3.02 -9.99 6.37
CA HIS A 13 -2.85 -9.01 5.28
C HIS A 13 -1.38 -8.55 5.09
N LEU A 14 -0.45 -9.51 4.99
CA LEU A 14 0.99 -9.22 4.90
C LEU A 14 1.52 -9.05 3.47
N GLY A 15 0.65 -9.01 2.45
CA GLY A 15 1.06 -9.03 1.04
C GLY A 15 2.01 -7.91 0.64
N SER A 16 1.84 -6.70 1.20
CA SER A 16 2.71 -5.54 0.95
C SER A 16 3.67 -5.22 2.10
N ALA A 17 3.77 -6.09 3.11
CA ALA A 17 4.50 -5.82 4.35
C ALA A 17 6.00 -6.15 4.25
N THR A 18 6.65 -5.77 3.14
CA THR A 18 8.13 -5.70 3.08
C THR A 18 8.58 -4.27 3.30
N ASP A 19 9.79 -4.07 3.83
CA ASP A 19 10.32 -2.73 4.09
C ASP A 19 10.39 -1.92 2.78
N GLU A 20 10.87 -2.53 1.70
CA GLU A 20 11.00 -1.88 0.39
C GLU A 20 9.63 -1.45 -0.15
N THR A 21 8.64 -2.35 -0.08
CA THR A 21 7.28 -2.07 -0.58
C THR A 21 6.61 -0.98 0.26
N ARG A 22 6.73 -1.04 1.59
CA ARG A 22 6.14 -0.04 2.49
C ARG A 22 6.77 1.34 2.34
N VAL A 23 8.10 1.41 2.20
CA VAL A 23 8.80 2.67 1.96
C VAL A 23 8.38 3.26 0.61
N ALA A 24 8.37 2.46 -0.46
CA ALA A 24 7.97 2.92 -1.79
C ALA A 24 6.50 3.42 -1.81
N MET A 25 5.58 2.69 -1.18
CA MET A 25 4.18 3.12 -1.05
C MET A 25 4.06 4.43 -0.25
N GLY A 26 4.83 4.58 0.84
CA GLY A 26 4.86 5.80 1.64
C GLY A 26 5.35 7.00 0.83
N MET A 27 6.46 6.86 0.11
CA MET A 27 7.00 7.91 -0.74
C MET A 27 6.02 8.29 -1.86
N ARG A 28 5.38 7.30 -2.49
CA ARG A 28 4.35 7.53 -3.53
C ARG A 28 3.17 8.35 -3.00
N ALA A 29 2.74 8.10 -1.75
CA ALA A 29 1.70 8.92 -1.12
C ALA A 29 2.17 10.36 -0.87
N VAL A 30 3.41 10.54 -0.39
CA VAL A 30 4.02 11.88 -0.20
C VAL A 30 4.13 12.63 -1.53
N GLU A 31 4.55 11.98 -2.61
CA GLU A 31 4.67 12.59 -3.94
C GLU A 31 3.32 13.12 -4.46
N ASN A 32 2.23 12.40 -4.24
CA ASN A 32 0.89 12.88 -4.58
C ASN A 32 0.49 14.11 -3.76
N LEU A 33 0.80 14.13 -2.46
CA LEU A 33 0.53 15.29 -1.60
C LEU A 33 1.33 16.52 -2.05
N VAL A 34 2.61 16.34 -2.34
CA VAL A 34 3.47 17.42 -2.86
C VAL A 34 2.91 17.96 -4.17
N ALA A 35 2.59 17.08 -5.13
CA ALA A 35 2.01 17.49 -6.41
C ALA A 35 0.70 18.27 -6.25
N PHE A 36 -0.17 17.86 -5.31
CA PHE A 36 -1.42 18.55 -5.00
C PHE A 36 -1.18 19.99 -4.52
N PHE A 37 -0.31 20.18 -3.52
CA PHE A 37 -0.06 21.51 -2.96
C PHE A 37 0.72 22.43 -3.90
N GLU A 38 1.50 21.87 -4.83
CA GLU A 38 2.17 22.61 -5.91
C GLU A 38 1.25 22.93 -7.10
N GLY A 39 0.00 22.46 -7.09
CA GLY A 39 -0.93 22.64 -8.21
C GLY A 39 -0.55 21.86 -9.48
N ARG A 40 0.30 20.83 -9.34
CA ARG A 40 0.69 19.93 -10.44
C ARG A 40 -0.30 18.79 -10.62
N PRO A 41 -0.35 18.14 -11.80
CA PRO A 41 -1.11 16.91 -11.97
C PRO A 41 -0.70 15.84 -10.95
N LEU A 42 -1.68 15.18 -10.33
CA LEU A 42 -1.44 14.12 -9.36
C LEU A 42 -0.92 12.86 -10.08
N PRO A 43 0.24 12.29 -9.68
CA PRO A 43 0.78 11.08 -10.28
C PRO A 43 -0.20 9.89 -10.28
N ASP A 44 -1.00 9.74 -9.22
CA ASP A 44 -1.91 8.59 -9.02
C ASP A 44 -3.36 9.03 -8.85
N ARG A 45 -3.83 9.93 -9.72
CA ARG A 45 -5.22 10.39 -9.70
C ARG A 45 -6.19 9.24 -10.01
N VAL A 46 -7.20 9.06 -9.16
CA VAL A 46 -8.28 8.05 -9.35
C VAL A 46 -9.56 8.68 -9.92
N VAL A 47 -9.94 9.87 -9.43
CA VAL A 47 -11.14 10.66 -9.85
C VAL A 47 -10.81 12.14 -9.99
#